data_AF-A0A937E5A3-F1
#
_entry.id   AF-A0A937E5A3-F1
#
_cell.length_a   1.000
_cell.length_b   1.000
_cell.length_c   1.000
_cell.angle_alpha   90.00
_cell.angle_beta   90.00
_cell.angle_gamma   90.00
#
_symmetry.space_group_name_H-M   'P 1'
#
loop_
_entity.id
_entity.type
_entity.pdbx_description
1 polymer ?
#
loop_
_entity_poly.entity_id
_entity_poly.type
_entity_poly.pdbx_seq_one_letter_code
_entity_poly.pdbx_strand_id
1 'polypeptide(L)'
;MDMTLPPAVPLPDPPRADRPAHYRLSTETWLLILKEYREGATAPFLADKWRVSEHALRRRITLHGATKREWGDSQAIAMATAREAELEEARRNSPEAVAARLFAGLPMPADDGTVEDGAEDPAALARMATLASGRAMRGRLWAEARALGALAETYQRLAAREAETEAAAAGGGGGVRGSGPDGALTIADLPLSLVLQVLEMGTEEKVALFRYPPEGRPDPDRAVRKVFWKMDGLHHRSLSRMHYRRLATESWVEALEEAMAAAGVPLPEEGHLRGWRLMSDDEVFEGAAREMEG
;
A
#
# COMPACT_ATOMS: atom_id res chain seq x y z
N MET A 1 -55.58 -9.45 86.05
CA MET A 1 -54.88 -9.82 84.80
C MET A 1 -53.49 -9.21 84.90
N ASP A 2 -52.55 -9.97 85.45
CA ASP A 2 -51.14 -9.57 85.53
C ASP A 2 -50.56 -9.51 84.11
N MET A 3 -50.08 -8.34 83.70
CA MET A 3 -49.44 -8.09 82.41
C MET A 3 -47.94 -7.96 82.65
N THR A 4 -47.26 -9.08 82.90
CA THR A 4 -45.80 -9.14 82.95
C THR A 4 -45.23 -9.03 81.53
N LEU A 5 -44.63 -7.88 81.22
CA LEU A 5 -43.84 -7.68 80.01
C LEU A 5 -42.64 -8.65 79.99
N PRO A 6 -42.35 -9.31 78.85
CA PRO A 6 -41.18 -10.18 78.74
C PRO A 6 -39.88 -9.36 78.83
N PRO A 7 -38.78 -9.95 79.34
CA PRO A 7 -37.51 -9.25 79.47
C PRO A 7 -36.96 -8.86 78.10
N ALA A 8 -36.47 -7.63 78.00
CA ALA A 8 -35.87 -7.09 76.79
C ALA A 8 -34.68 -7.97 76.35
N VAL A 9 -34.79 -8.55 75.16
CA VAL A 9 -33.68 -9.25 74.51
C VAL A 9 -32.60 -8.20 74.21
N PRO A 10 -31.35 -8.37 74.71
CA PRO A 10 -30.28 -7.45 74.36
C PRO A 10 -30.04 -7.53 72.85
N LEU A 11 -30.03 -6.36 72.19
CA LEU A 11 -29.64 -6.24 70.79
C LEU A 11 -28.25 -6.87 70.60
N PRO A 12 -28.03 -7.68 69.56
CA PRO A 12 -26.69 -8.19 69.27
C PRO A 12 -25.74 -7.00 69.03
N ASP A 13 -24.54 -7.08 69.61
CA ASP A 13 -23.48 -6.09 69.37
C ASP A 13 -23.28 -5.89 67.86
N PRO A 14 -23.09 -4.64 67.38
CA PRO A 14 -22.78 -4.41 65.98
C PRO A 14 -21.52 -5.20 65.60
N PRO A 15 -21.44 -5.74 64.37
CA PRO A 15 -20.29 -6.54 63.95
C PRO A 15 -19.01 -5.73 64.18
N ARG A 16 -18.00 -6.37 64.79
CA ARG A 16 -16.70 -5.73 65.05
C ARG A 16 -16.17 -5.16 63.73
N ALA A 17 -16.16 -3.83 63.61
CA ALA A 17 -15.70 -3.12 62.44
C ALA A 17 -14.34 -3.67 61.97
N ASP A 18 -14.20 -3.82 60.65
CA ASP A 18 -13.04 -4.32 59.92
C ASP A 18 -11.72 -3.71 60.41
N ARG A 19 -11.10 -4.37 61.39
CA ARG A 19 -9.78 -3.99 61.86
C ARG A 19 -8.77 -4.40 60.78
N PRO A 20 -7.79 -3.54 60.44
CA PRO A 20 -6.72 -3.91 59.51
C PRO A 20 -6.03 -5.17 60.03
N ALA A 21 -5.77 -6.11 59.12
CA ALA A 21 -5.30 -7.42 59.51
C ALA A 21 -3.83 -7.36 59.95
N HIS A 22 -3.49 -8.07 61.03
CA HIS A 22 -2.17 -8.03 61.66
C HIS A 22 -1.09 -8.88 60.95
N TYR A 23 -1.15 -9.05 59.62
CA TYR A 23 -0.13 -9.77 58.86
C TYR A 23 0.89 -8.82 58.22
N ARG A 24 2.13 -9.30 58.08
CA ARG A 24 3.19 -8.59 57.35
C ARG A 24 3.14 -8.99 55.87
N LEU A 25 2.80 -8.05 55.01
CA LEU A 25 2.86 -8.26 53.55
C LEU A 25 4.31 -8.37 53.06
N SER A 26 4.53 -9.20 52.05
CA SER A 26 5.84 -9.33 51.40
C SER A 26 6.19 -8.08 50.59
N THR A 27 7.47 -7.93 50.24
CA THR A 27 7.93 -6.81 49.40
C THR A 27 7.26 -6.81 48.02
N GLU A 28 7.05 -7.99 47.43
CA GLU A 28 6.37 -8.16 46.14
C GLU A 28 4.91 -7.71 46.21
N THR A 29 4.19 -8.07 47.27
CA THR A 29 2.80 -7.61 47.45
C THR A 29 2.72 -6.10 47.61
N TRP A 30 3.67 -5.49 48.33
CA TRP A 30 3.75 -4.04 48.42
C TRP A 30 4.01 -3.36 47.06
N LEU A 31 4.80 -3.97 46.18
CA LEU A 31 5.02 -3.45 44.83
C LEU A 31 3.75 -3.51 43.98
N LEU A 32 2.92 -4.55 44.13
CA LEU A 32 1.62 -4.63 43.47
C LEU A 32 0.66 -3.55 43.97
N ILE A 33 0.60 -3.32 45.27
CA ILE A 33 -0.22 -2.26 45.88
C ILE A 33 0.22 -0.87 45.36
N LEU A 34 1.53 -0.63 45.28
CA LEU A 34 2.07 0.62 44.75
C LEU A 34 1.80 0.77 43.25
N LYS A 35 1.80 -0.34 42.48
CA LYS A 35 1.40 -0.34 41.07
C LYS A 35 -0.07 0.07 40.90
N GLU A 36 -0.99 -0.52 41.67
CA GLU A 36 -2.41 -0.13 41.62
C GLU A 36 -2.64 1.33 42.02
N TYR A 37 -1.87 1.83 43.00
CA TYR A 37 -1.90 3.25 43.38
C TYR A 37 -1.44 4.16 42.24
N ARG A 38 -0.41 3.75 41.48
CA ARG A 38 0.09 4.46 40.29
C ARG A 38 -0.94 4.47 39.16
N GLU A 39 -1.70 3.40 39.01
CA GLU A 39 -2.79 3.26 38.03
C GLU A 39 -4.04 4.08 38.38
N GLY A 40 -4.04 4.73 39.55
CA GLY A 40 -5.05 5.74 39.91
C GLY A 40 -5.93 5.35 41.11
N ALA A 41 -5.75 4.17 41.69
CA ALA A 41 -6.47 3.76 42.89
C ALA A 41 -6.21 4.71 44.07
N THR A 42 -7.23 4.99 44.87
CA THR A 42 -7.10 5.88 46.03
C THR A 42 -6.56 5.11 47.25
N ALA A 43 -5.86 5.82 48.14
CA ALA A 43 -5.31 5.21 49.35
C ALA A 43 -6.38 4.54 50.25
N PRO A 44 -7.58 5.11 50.44
CA PRO A 44 -8.65 4.45 51.20
C PRO A 44 -9.14 3.16 50.53
N PHE A 45 -9.28 3.17 49.20
CA PHE A 45 -9.71 1.98 48.45
C PHE A 45 -8.69 0.84 48.56
N LEU A 46 -7.40 1.16 48.44
CA LEU A 46 -6.33 0.15 48.58
C LEU A 46 -6.19 -0.34 50.03
N ALA A 47 -6.38 0.54 51.02
CA ALA A 47 -6.38 0.17 52.42
C ALA A 47 -7.47 -0.88 52.73
N ASP A 48 -8.66 -0.69 52.18
CA ASP A 48 -9.77 -1.63 52.33
C ASP A 48 -9.52 -2.95 51.57
N LYS A 49 -9.19 -2.86 50.27
CA LYS A 49 -8.92 -4.02 49.40
C LYS A 49 -7.83 -4.95 49.95
N TRP A 50 -6.73 -4.37 50.43
CA TRP A 50 -5.57 -5.11 50.93
C TRP A 50 -5.59 -5.28 52.45
N ARG A 51 -6.66 -4.84 53.13
CA ARG A 51 -6.89 -4.82 54.59
C ARG A 51 -5.70 -4.30 55.40
N VAL A 52 -5.11 -3.22 54.92
CA VAL A 52 -3.95 -2.54 55.55
C VAL A 52 -4.36 -1.15 56.00
N SER A 53 -3.72 -0.63 57.05
CA SER A 53 -4.01 0.73 57.50
C SER A 53 -3.60 1.78 56.45
N GLU A 54 -4.46 2.78 56.27
CA GLU A 54 -4.18 3.90 55.34
C GLU A 54 -2.87 4.62 55.69
N HIS A 55 -2.56 4.73 56.99
CA HIS A 55 -1.31 5.32 57.46
C HIS A 55 -0.08 4.55 56.97
N ALA A 56 -0.11 3.20 57.04
CA ALA A 56 0.99 2.38 56.55
C ALA A 56 1.15 2.50 55.03
N LEU A 57 0.04 2.57 54.29
CA LEU A 57 0.03 2.77 52.85
C LEU A 57 0.64 4.12 52.46
N ARG A 58 0.17 5.23 53.06
CA ARG A 58 0.71 6.58 52.81
C ARG A 58 2.20 6.66 53.15
N ARG A 59 2.62 6.10 54.28
CA ARG A 59 4.04 6.03 54.65
C ARG A 59 4.86 5.24 53.63
N ARG A 60 4.33 4.16 53.08
CA ARG A 60 5.00 3.34 52.06
C ARG A 60 5.08 4.05 50.71
N ILE A 61 4.02 4.77 50.31
CA ILE A 61 4.02 5.62 49.11
C ILE A 61 5.12 6.67 49.19
N THR A 62 5.24 7.38 50.32
CA THR A 62 6.29 8.39 50.52
C THR A 62 7.69 7.77 50.54
N LEU A 63 7.88 6.64 51.24
CA LEU A 63 9.18 5.97 51.33
C LEU A 63 9.68 5.42 49.99
N HIS A 64 8.76 5.07 49.08
CA HIS A 64 9.08 4.56 47.74
C HIS A 64 9.08 5.65 46.66
N GLY A 65 8.96 6.94 47.02
CA GLY A 65 8.91 8.04 46.04
C GLY A 65 7.79 7.83 45.00
N ALA A 66 6.69 7.19 45.41
CA ALA A 66 5.60 6.84 44.51
C ALA A 66 4.53 7.95 44.49
N THR A 67 4.97 9.21 44.47
CA THR A 67 4.03 10.32 44.35
C THR A 67 3.45 10.36 42.93
N LYS A 68 2.17 10.76 42.80
CA LYS A 68 1.52 10.86 41.48
C LYS A 68 2.29 11.79 40.52
N ARG A 69 2.99 12.79 41.06
CA ARG A 69 3.83 13.72 40.30
C ARG A 69 5.08 13.04 39.75
N GLU A 70 5.89 12.41 40.61
CA GLU A 70 7.14 11.73 40.19
C GLU A 70 6.87 10.61 39.17
N TRP A 71 5.73 9.94 39.29
CA TRP A 71 5.27 8.94 38.33
C TRP A 71 4.80 9.56 37.00
N GLY A 72 4.07 10.68 37.06
CA GLY A 72 3.70 11.43 35.86
C GLY A 72 4.93 11.95 35.10
N ASP A 73 5.90 12.49 35.83
CA ASP A 73 7.16 12.98 35.29
C ASP A 73 7.99 11.84 34.67
N SER A 74 8.06 10.67 35.33
CA SER A 74 8.80 9.51 34.78
C SER A 74 8.14 8.93 33.53
N GLN A 75 6.80 8.92 33.46
CA GLN A 75 6.05 8.52 32.26
C GLN A 75 6.26 9.52 31.11
N ALA A 76 6.20 10.83 31.41
CA ALA A 76 6.44 11.86 30.41
C ALA A 76 7.86 11.78 29.83
N ILE A 77 8.87 11.55 30.68
CA ILE A 77 10.25 11.33 30.26
C ILE A 77 10.35 10.05 29.42
N ALA A 78 9.76 8.94 29.87
CA ALA A 78 9.78 7.69 29.11
C ALA A 78 9.15 7.85 27.73
N MET A 79 7.99 8.51 27.63
CA MET A 79 7.34 8.81 26.35
C MET A 79 8.17 9.74 25.48
N ALA A 80 8.79 10.78 26.05
CA ALA A 80 9.66 11.70 25.32
C ALA A 80 10.89 10.97 24.76
N THR A 81 11.54 10.12 25.55
CA THR A 81 12.70 9.33 25.12
C THR A 81 12.34 8.30 24.05
N ALA A 82 11.19 7.64 24.18
CA ALA A 82 10.67 6.72 23.16
C ALA A 82 10.39 7.47 21.84
N ARG A 83 9.78 8.66 21.93
CA ARG A 83 9.49 9.50 20.77
C ARG A 83 10.76 10.00 20.08
N GLU A 84 11.80 10.35 20.86
CA GLU A 84 13.09 10.74 20.32
C GLU A 84 13.79 9.57 19.61
N ALA A 85 13.73 8.36 20.19
CA ALA A 85 14.26 7.15 19.57
C ALA A 85 13.54 6.83 18.25
N GLU A 86 12.21 6.95 18.19
CA GLU A 86 11.43 6.79 16.96
C GLU A 86 11.85 7.79 15.87
N LEU A 87 12.05 9.07 16.24
CA LEU A 87 12.46 10.10 15.31
C LEU A 87 13.88 9.87 14.79
N GLU A 88 14.79 9.39 15.64
CA GLU A 88 16.16 9.05 15.26
C GLU A 88 16.22 7.81 14.36
N GLU A 89 15.39 6.79 14.63
CA GLU A 89 15.21 5.65 13.74
C GLU A 89 14.61 6.06 12.39
N ALA A 90 13.63 6.97 12.39
CA ALA A 90 13.05 7.53 11.18
C ALA A 90 14.09 8.33 10.36
N ARG A 91 14.97 9.10 11.02
CA ARG A 91 16.09 9.78 10.36
C ARG A 91 17.07 8.80 9.73
N ARG A 92 17.45 7.74 10.46
CA ARG A 92 18.34 6.69 9.95
C ARG A 92 17.74 5.93 8.77
N ASN A 93 16.43 5.70 8.79
CA ASN A 93 15.70 5.01 7.73
C ASN A 93 15.08 5.96 6.70
N SER A 94 15.43 7.25 6.73
CA SER A 94 15.02 8.18 5.68
C SER A 94 15.52 7.69 4.31
N PRO A 95 14.77 7.93 3.23
CA PRO A 95 15.14 7.48 1.89
C PRO A 95 16.53 8.00 1.48
N GLU A 96 16.88 9.21 1.89
CA GLU A 96 18.20 9.81 1.66
C GLU A 96 19.31 9.05 2.40
N ALA A 97 19.13 8.71 3.68
CA ALA A 97 20.11 7.95 4.45
C ALA A 97 20.24 6.49 3.97
N VAL A 98 19.17 5.91 3.44
CA VAL A 98 19.20 4.60 2.79
C VAL A 98 19.96 4.69 1.46
N ALA A 99 19.65 5.67 0.62
CA ALA A 99 20.35 5.90 -0.65
C ALA A 99 21.85 6.16 -0.43
N ALA A 100 22.21 7.05 0.49
CA ALA A 100 23.59 7.34 0.83
C ALA A 100 24.37 6.07 1.21
N ARG A 101 23.76 5.13 1.94
CA ARG A 101 24.39 3.84 2.29
C ARG A 101 24.52 2.89 1.11
N LEU A 102 23.51 2.83 0.23
CA LEU A 102 23.54 1.96 -0.93
C LEU A 102 24.59 2.40 -1.96
N PHE A 103 24.72 3.71 -2.15
CA PHE A 103 25.62 4.32 -3.12
C PHE A 103 27.00 4.72 -2.55
N ALA A 104 27.21 4.61 -1.24
CA ALA A 104 28.49 4.93 -0.60
C ALA A 104 29.69 4.24 -1.27
N GLY A 105 30.70 5.02 -1.66
CA GLY A 105 31.94 4.53 -2.26
C GLY A 105 31.79 3.94 -3.67
N LEU A 106 30.65 4.16 -4.35
CA LEU A 106 30.58 4.03 -5.80
C LEU A 106 31.18 5.30 -6.43
N PRO A 107 31.86 5.19 -7.59
CA PRO A 107 32.32 6.35 -8.34
C PRO A 107 31.08 7.11 -8.85
N MET A 108 30.65 8.11 -8.08
CA MET A 108 29.56 8.99 -8.49
C MET A 108 30.13 10.07 -9.43
N PRO A 109 29.33 10.56 -10.39
CA PRO A 109 29.60 11.83 -11.04
C PRO A 109 29.97 12.89 -9.98
N ALA A 110 31.07 13.60 -10.18
CA ALA A 110 31.41 14.69 -9.29
C ALA A 110 30.31 15.77 -9.34
N ASP A 111 29.86 16.21 -8.17
CA ASP A 111 28.81 17.25 -8.01
C ASP A 111 29.36 18.67 -8.31
N ASP A 112 30.59 18.78 -8.81
CA ASP A 112 31.28 20.02 -9.13
C ASP A 112 31.14 20.44 -10.60
N GLY A 113 30.31 19.73 -11.37
CA GLY A 113 30.10 20.01 -12.80
C GLY A 113 31.31 19.66 -13.68
N THR A 114 32.34 19.01 -13.12
CA THR A 114 33.35 18.34 -13.95
C THR A 114 32.80 16.99 -14.37
N VAL A 115 32.34 16.94 -15.63
CA VAL A 115 31.95 15.69 -16.28
C VAL A 115 33.21 14.84 -16.40
N GLU A 116 33.45 13.94 -15.44
CA GLU A 116 34.33 12.81 -15.71
C GLU A 116 33.72 12.05 -16.89
N ASP A 117 34.49 11.86 -17.96
CA ASP A 117 34.09 11.07 -19.13
C ASP A 117 33.54 9.71 -18.66
N GLY A 118 32.22 9.53 -18.69
CA GLY A 118 31.52 8.32 -18.24
C GLY A 118 30.56 8.48 -17.06
N ALA A 119 30.47 9.66 -16.44
CA ALA A 119 29.46 9.96 -15.42
C ALA A 119 28.01 9.87 -15.92
N GLU A 120 27.82 10.14 -17.21
CA GLU A 120 26.53 10.03 -17.91
C GLU A 120 26.44 8.77 -18.78
N ASP A 121 27.49 7.93 -18.81
CA ASP A 121 27.50 6.69 -19.59
C ASP A 121 26.43 5.73 -19.03
N PRO A 122 25.40 5.35 -19.81
CA PRO A 122 24.37 4.43 -19.34
C PRO A 122 24.95 3.06 -18.93
N ALA A 123 26.06 2.63 -19.52
CA ALA A 123 26.72 1.40 -19.08
C ALA A 123 27.34 1.54 -17.67
N ALA A 124 27.88 2.71 -17.32
CA ALA A 124 28.37 3.01 -15.98
C ALA A 124 27.23 3.09 -14.96
N LEU A 125 26.12 3.75 -15.30
CA LEU A 125 24.92 3.83 -14.47
C LEU A 125 24.31 2.43 -14.19
N ALA A 126 24.28 1.56 -15.20
CA ALA A 126 23.83 0.17 -15.05
C ALA A 126 24.69 -0.63 -14.05
N ARG A 127 26.03 -0.50 -14.13
CA ARG A 127 26.95 -1.17 -13.20
C ARG A 127 26.74 -0.68 -11.77
N MET A 128 26.57 0.62 -11.57
CA MET A 128 26.30 1.20 -10.26
C MET A 128 24.96 0.73 -9.67
N ALA A 129 23.89 0.77 -10.46
CA ALA A 129 22.57 0.28 -10.03
C ALA A 129 22.60 -1.21 -9.66
N THR A 130 23.37 -2.04 -10.39
CA THR A 130 23.56 -3.46 -10.09
C THR A 130 24.33 -3.68 -8.77
N LEU A 131 25.38 -2.89 -8.50
CA LEU A 131 26.11 -2.98 -7.24
C LEU A 131 25.28 -2.50 -6.05
N ALA A 132 24.49 -1.43 -6.25
CA ALA A 132 23.57 -0.91 -5.26
C ALA A 132 22.43 -1.91 -4.96
N SER A 133 21.88 -2.60 -5.97
CA SER A 133 20.84 -3.63 -5.76
C SER A 133 21.38 -4.82 -4.96
N GLY A 134 22.60 -5.28 -5.24
CA GLY A 134 23.25 -6.34 -4.45
C GLY A 134 23.56 -5.92 -3.00
N ARG A 135 23.81 -4.62 -2.75
CA ARG A 135 23.93 -4.08 -1.38
C ARG A 135 22.57 -3.99 -0.68
N ALA A 136 21.52 -3.60 -1.39
CA ALA A 136 20.14 -3.57 -0.87
C ALA A 136 19.67 -4.97 -0.46
N MET A 137 19.96 -6.00 -1.27
CA MET A 137 19.67 -7.40 -0.93
C MET A 137 20.39 -7.85 0.36
N ARG A 138 21.67 -7.50 0.53
CA ARG A 138 22.41 -7.78 1.79
C ARG A 138 21.82 -7.05 2.99
N GLY A 139 21.25 -5.86 2.78
CA GLY A 139 20.51 -5.09 3.77
C GLY A 139 19.08 -5.55 4.03
N ARG A 140 18.59 -6.60 3.34
CA ARG A 140 17.18 -7.08 3.37
C ARG A 140 16.17 -6.02 2.90
N LEU A 141 16.62 -5.08 2.06
CA LEU A 141 15.82 -4.02 1.44
C LEU A 141 15.32 -4.48 0.06
N TRP A 142 14.27 -5.31 0.06
CA TRP A 142 13.81 -6.03 -1.14
C TRP A 142 13.15 -5.12 -2.18
N ALA A 143 12.43 -4.09 -1.76
CA ALA A 143 11.77 -3.16 -2.67
C ALA A 143 12.79 -2.32 -3.43
N GLU A 144 13.79 -1.82 -2.72
CA GLU A 144 14.90 -1.03 -3.25
C GLU A 144 15.78 -1.87 -4.17
N ALA A 145 16.07 -3.13 -3.78
CA ALA A 145 16.78 -4.06 -4.65
C ALA A 145 16.07 -4.31 -5.98
N ARG A 146 14.73 -4.46 -5.96
CA ARG A 146 13.91 -4.66 -7.16
C ARG A 146 13.91 -3.40 -8.04
N ALA A 147 13.74 -2.23 -7.44
CA ALA A 147 13.74 -0.95 -8.16
C ALA A 147 15.09 -0.68 -8.82
N LEU A 148 16.19 -0.92 -8.10
CA LEU A 148 17.55 -0.77 -8.62
C LEU A 148 17.90 -1.81 -9.69
N GLY A 149 17.37 -3.03 -9.57
CA GLY A 149 17.48 -4.05 -10.62
C GLY A 149 16.78 -3.64 -11.91
N ALA A 150 15.56 -3.12 -11.81
CA ALA A 150 14.82 -2.60 -12.95
C ALA A 150 15.55 -1.41 -13.62
N LEU A 151 16.10 -0.49 -12.82
CA LEU A 151 16.90 0.63 -13.34
C LEU A 151 18.18 0.15 -14.05
N ALA A 152 18.86 -0.86 -13.50
CA ALA A 152 20.03 -1.44 -14.15
C ALA A 152 19.68 -2.01 -15.53
N GLU A 153 18.55 -2.71 -15.67
CA GLU A 153 18.08 -3.21 -16.96
C GLU A 153 17.75 -2.08 -17.94
N THR A 154 17.09 -1.01 -17.49
CA THR A 154 16.77 0.12 -18.37
C THR A 154 18.04 0.79 -18.90
N TYR A 155 19.05 0.98 -18.04
CA TYR A 155 20.32 1.56 -18.44
C TYR A 155 21.12 0.63 -19.37
N GLN A 156 21.08 -0.68 -19.17
CA GLN A 156 21.70 -1.64 -20.10
C GLN A 156 21.08 -1.58 -21.49
N ARG A 157 19.75 -1.45 -21.59
CA ARG A 157 19.07 -1.30 -22.88
C ARG A 157 19.42 0.03 -23.57
N LEU A 158 19.58 1.10 -22.79
CA LEU A 158 20.01 2.40 -23.32
C LEU A 158 21.44 2.32 -23.87
N ALA A 159 22.37 1.73 -23.10
CA ALA A 159 23.75 1.52 -23.53
C ALA A 159 23.85 0.64 -24.80
N ALA A 160 23.02 -0.39 -24.92
CA ALA A 160 22.97 -1.23 -26.11
C ALA A 160 22.50 -0.45 -27.35
N ARG A 161 21.49 0.42 -27.20
CA ARG A 161 21.00 1.29 -28.29
C ARG A 161 22.05 2.30 -28.72
N GLU A 162 22.75 2.92 -27.78
CA GLU A 162 23.83 3.86 -28.09
C GLU A 162 24.96 3.18 -28.87
N ALA A 163 25.40 1.99 -28.42
CA ALA A 163 26.39 1.20 -29.13
C ALA A 163 25.92 0.78 -30.55
N GLU A 164 24.65 0.45 -30.72
CA GLU A 164 24.06 0.15 -32.04
C GLU A 164 24.03 1.39 -32.95
N THR A 165 23.70 2.57 -32.42
CA THR A 165 23.71 3.82 -33.18
C THR A 165 25.12 4.28 -33.56
N GLU A 166 26.10 4.11 -32.67
CA GLU A 166 27.50 4.41 -32.95
C GLU A 166 28.08 3.43 -33.98
N ALA A 167 27.75 2.15 -33.88
CA ALA A 167 28.12 1.15 -34.88
C ALA A 167 27.48 1.42 -36.25
N ALA A 168 26.23 1.91 -36.29
CA ALA A 168 25.55 2.34 -37.51
C ALA A 168 26.12 3.65 -38.09
N ALA A 169 26.65 4.55 -37.25
CA ALA A 169 27.33 5.77 -37.68
C ALA A 169 28.74 5.51 -38.23
N ALA A 170 29.48 4.56 -37.63
CA ALA A 170 30.81 4.14 -38.09
C ALA A 170 30.76 3.25 -39.35
N GLY A 171 29.69 2.45 -39.50
CA GLY A 171 29.40 1.69 -40.70
C GLY A 171 28.59 2.50 -41.70
N GLY A 172 29.22 3.46 -42.40
CA GLY A 172 28.56 4.30 -43.40
C GLY A 172 27.69 3.49 -44.38
N GLY A 173 26.37 3.54 -44.17
CA GLY A 173 25.40 2.80 -44.98
C GLY A 173 24.02 2.84 -44.36
N GLY A 174 23.18 3.75 -44.87
CA GLY A 174 21.78 3.85 -44.49
C GLY A 174 21.06 2.52 -44.58
N GLY A 175 20.63 2.02 -43.44
CA GLY A 175 19.87 0.79 -43.32
C GLY A 175 19.39 0.63 -41.90
N VAL A 176 18.19 1.13 -41.62
CA VAL A 176 17.40 0.75 -40.44
C VAL A 176 17.23 -0.76 -40.49
N ARG A 177 18.10 -1.51 -39.81
CA ARG A 177 17.96 -2.94 -39.57
C ARG A 177 17.40 -3.11 -38.16
N GLY A 178 16.14 -3.55 -38.09
CA GLY A 178 15.46 -3.84 -36.82
C GLY A 178 16.15 -4.99 -36.09
N SER A 179 16.21 -4.87 -34.76
CA SER A 179 16.81 -5.85 -33.85
C SER A 179 15.82 -6.99 -33.55
N GLY A 180 15.41 -7.69 -34.60
CA GLY A 180 14.60 -8.92 -34.54
C GLY A 180 15.35 -10.09 -35.18
N PRO A 181 15.04 -11.35 -34.84
CA PRO A 181 15.73 -12.53 -35.37
C PRO A 181 15.72 -12.63 -36.92
N ASP A 182 14.87 -11.87 -37.61
CA ASP A 182 14.75 -11.82 -39.06
C ASP A 182 14.92 -10.39 -39.66
N GLY A 183 15.41 -9.40 -38.90
CA GLY A 183 15.58 -8.02 -39.37
C GLY A 183 14.28 -7.19 -39.50
N ALA A 184 13.16 -7.72 -39.01
CA ALA A 184 11.88 -7.03 -38.97
C ALA A 184 11.86 -5.99 -37.83
N LEU A 185 11.39 -4.76 -38.14
CA LEU A 185 11.09 -3.74 -37.13
C LEU A 185 10.04 -4.27 -36.16
N THR A 186 10.40 -4.37 -34.89
CA THR A 186 9.44 -4.74 -33.83
C THR A 186 8.86 -3.48 -33.19
N ILE A 187 7.76 -3.63 -32.43
CA ILE A 187 7.15 -2.50 -31.70
C ILE A 187 8.16 -1.85 -30.74
N ALA A 188 9.11 -2.62 -30.19
CA ALA A 188 10.15 -2.12 -29.30
C ALA A 188 11.18 -1.22 -30.00
N ASP A 189 11.27 -1.30 -31.33
CA ASP A 189 12.20 -0.54 -32.17
C ASP A 189 11.55 0.72 -32.76
N LEU A 190 10.23 0.88 -32.59
CA LEU A 190 9.51 2.05 -33.11
C LEU A 190 9.62 3.25 -32.15
N PRO A 191 9.81 4.47 -32.68
CA PRO A 191 9.67 5.70 -31.91
C PRO A 191 8.33 5.75 -31.17
N LEU A 192 8.35 6.11 -29.89
CA LEU A 192 7.15 6.17 -29.06
C LEU A 192 6.08 7.13 -29.60
N SER A 193 6.48 8.19 -30.32
CA SER A 193 5.55 9.10 -31.00
C SER A 193 4.74 8.40 -32.09
N LEU A 194 5.35 7.48 -32.84
CA LEU A 194 4.65 6.68 -33.84
C LEU A 194 3.75 5.63 -33.19
N VAL A 195 4.19 5.03 -32.08
CA VAL A 195 3.35 4.11 -31.30
C VAL A 195 2.12 4.85 -30.76
N LEU A 196 2.29 6.03 -30.19
CA LEU A 196 1.20 6.87 -29.69
C LEU A 196 0.22 7.24 -30.81
N GLN A 197 0.73 7.67 -31.97
CA GLN A 197 -0.11 7.99 -33.12
C GLN A 197 -0.97 6.80 -33.58
N VAL A 198 -0.42 5.57 -33.56
CA VAL A 198 -1.17 4.36 -33.93
C VAL A 198 -2.22 3.99 -32.87
N LEU A 199 -1.93 4.23 -31.59
CA LEU A 199 -2.88 4.01 -30.50
C LEU A 199 -4.06 4.98 -30.59
N GLU A 200 -3.77 6.28 -30.79
CA GLU A 200 -4.75 7.36 -30.93
C GLU A 200 -5.57 7.28 -32.22
N MET A 201 -5.10 6.55 -33.23
CA MET A 201 -5.78 6.38 -34.51
C MET A 201 -7.19 5.83 -34.34
N GLY A 202 -8.17 6.48 -34.96
CA GLY A 202 -9.57 6.08 -34.90
C GLY A 202 -9.84 4.72 -35.54
N THR A 203 -10.99 4.11 -35.24
CA THR A 203 -11.42 2.84 -35.85
C THR A 203 -11.55 2.95 -37.37
N GLU A 204 -12.08 4.06 -37.88
CA GLU A 204 -12.23 4.30 -39.32
C GLU A 204 -10.88 4.41 -40.04
N GLU A 205 -9.90 5.08 -39.42
CA GLU A 205 -8.54 5.24 -39.95
C GLU A 205 -7.80 3.90 -39.95
N LYS A 206 -7.94 3.10 -38.88
CA LYS A 206 -7.45 1.71 -38.83
C LYS A 206 -8.07 0.86 -39.94
N VAL A 207 -9.38 0.93 -40.15
CA VAL A 207 -10.08 0.21 -41.22
C VAL A 207 -9.59 0.64 -42.61
N ALA A 208 -9.35 1.94 -42.82
CA ALA A 208 -8.81 2.45 -44.07
C ALA A 208 -7.39 1.94 -44.33
N LEU A 209 -6.53 1.93 -43.31
CA LEU A 209 -5.15 1.45 -43.40
C LEU A 209 -5.07 -0.03 -43.74
N PHE A 210 -5.94 -0.87 -43.18
CA PHE A 210 -5.96 -2.32 -43.38
C PHE A 210 -6.92 -2.81 -44.47
N ARG A 211 -7.55 -1.90 -45.22
CA ARG A 211 -8.40 -2.24 -46.38
C ARG A 211 -7.59 -3.03 -47.42
N TYR A 212 -8.17 -4.10 -47.97
CA TYR A 212 -7.54 -4.83 -49.06
C TYR A 212 -7.44 -3.96 -50.31
N PRO A 213 -6.32 -3.99 -51.05
CA PRO A 213 -6.22 -3.27 -52.31
C PRO A 213 -7.25 -3.83 -53.33
N PRO A 214 -7.66 -3.03 -54.32
CA PRO A 214 -8.58 -3.48 -55.35
C PRO A 214 -8.03 -4.69 -56.11
N GLU A 215 -8.93 -5.54 -56.62
CA GLU A 215 -8.58 -6.79 -57.29
C GLU A 215 -7.55 -6.58 -58.41
N GLY A 216 -6.55 -7.46 -58.47
CA GLY A 216 -5.48 -7.43 -59.47
C GLY A 216 -4.21 -6.67 -59.07
N ARG A 217 -4.17 -5.99 -57.91
CA ARG A 217 -2.93 -5.42 -57.36
C ARG A 217 -2.21 -6.40 -56.44
N PRO A 218 -0.86 -6.51 -56.52
CA PRO A 218 -0.09 -7.28 -55.55
C PRO A 218 -0.21 -6.65 -54.15
N ASP A 219 -0.54 -7.47 -53.16
CA ASP A 219 -0.68 -7.08 -51.75
C ASP A 219 0.46 -7.72 -50.94
N PRO A 220 1.59 -7.01 -50.73
CA PRO A 220 2.72 -7.55 -49.98
C PRO A 220 2.35 -7.84 -48.51
N ASP A 221 1.37 -7.13 -47.96
CA ASP A 221 0.98 -7.22 -46.55
C ASP A 221 -0.28 -8.07 -46.32
N ARG A 222 -0.66 -8.89 -47.30
CA ARG A 222 -1.91 -9.67 -47.28
C ARG A 222 -2.07 -10.52 -46.01
N ALA A 223 -0.97 -11.11 -45.55
CA ALA A 223 -0.95 -11.93 -44.34
C ALA A 223 -1.25 -11.08 -43.09
N VAL A 224 -0.65 -9.90 -42.98
CA VAL A 224 -0.85 -8.95 -41.87
C VAL A 224 -2.29 -8.42 -41.88
N ARG A 225 -2.80 -7.98 -43.04
CA ARG A 225 -4.20 -7.55 -43.19
C ARG A 225 -5.18 -8.66 -42.79
N LYS A 226 -4.92 -9.91 -43.16
CA LYS A 226 -5.75 -11.06 -42.78
C LYS A 226 -5.80 -11.28 -41.27
N VAL A 227 -4.66 -11.13 -40.59
CA VAL A 227 -4.60 -11.25 -39.12
C VAL A 227 -5.39 -10.11 -38.47
N PHE A 228 -5.21 -8.86 -38.93
CA PHE A 228 -5.98 -7.72 -38.45
C PHE A 228 -7.49 -7.98 -38.52
N TRP A 229 -8.02 -8.32 -39.70
CA TRP A 229 -9.46 -8.56 -39.88
C TRP A 229 -9.98 -9.75 -39.06
N LYS A 230 -9.14 -10.75 -38.80
CA LYS A 230 -9.50 -11.86 -37.90
C LYS A 230 -9.64 -11.38 -36.45
N MET A 231 -8.71 -10.55 -35.97
CA MET A 231 -8.76 -10.00 -34.61
C MET A 231 -9.89 -9.00 -34.46
N ASP A 232 -10.05 -8.09 -35.41
CA ASP A 232 -11.12 -7.10 -35.44
C ASP A 232 -12.50 -7.78 -35.39
N GLY A 233 -12.70 -8.83 -36.21
CA GLY A 233 -13.93 -9.62 -36.17
C GLY A 233 -14.14 -10.37 -34.85
N LEU A 234 -13.07 -10.78 -34.14
CA LEU A 234 -13.19 -11.37 -32.79
C LEU A 234 -13.59 -10.32 -31.76
N HIS A 235 -12.97 -9.14 -31.82
CA HIS A 235 -13.24 -8.03 -30.94
C HIS A 235 -14.68 -7.54 -31.10
N HIS A 236 -15.12 -7.32 -32.34
CA HIS A 236 -16.50 -6.94 -32.65
C HIS A 236 -17.53 -7.99 -32.18
N ARG A 237 -17.25 -9.29 -32.34
CA ARG A 237 -18.10 -10.36 -31.78
C ARG A 237 -18.16 -10.33 -30.26
N SER A 238 -17.05 -10.02 -29.59
CA SER A 238 -16.99 -9.90 -28.14
C SER A 238 -17.81 -8.71 -27.65
N LEU A 239 -17.60 -7.53 -28.23
CA LEU A 239 -18.36 -6.31 -27.93
C LEU A 239 -19.86 -6.53 -28.19
N SER A 240 -20.22 -7.12 -29.33
CA SER A 240 -21.61 -7.47 -29.64
C SER A 240 -22.20 -8.39 -28.57
N ARG A 241 -21.46 -9.41 -28.13
CA ARG A 241 -21.92 -10.32 -27.06
C ARG A 241 -22.14 -9.59 -25.74
N MET A 242 -21.24 -8.68 -25.36
CA MET A 242 -21.40 -7.87 -24.15
C MET A 242 -22.62 -6.95 -24.26
N HIS A 243 -22.80 -6.30 -25.42
CA HIS A 243 -23.97 -5.48 -25.71
C HIS A 243 -25.28 -6.28 -25.60
N TYR A 244 -25.35 -7.46 -26.21
CA TYR A 244 -26.53 -8.34 -26.08
C TYR A 244 -26.77 -8.81 -24.64
N ARG A 245 -25.70 -9.10 -23.88
CA ARG A 245 -25.83 -9.44 -22.45
C ARG A 245 -26.38 -8.27 -21.66
N ARG A 246 -25.90 -7.05 -21.91
CA ARG A 246 -26.39 -5.82 -21.29
C ARG A 246 -27.88 -5.61 -21.57
N LEU A 247 -28.30 -5.70 -22.84
CA LEU A 247 -29.71 -5.60 -23.23
C LEU A 247 -30.59 -6.69 -22.57
N ALA A 248 -30.07 -7.92 -22.45
CA ALA A 248 -30.78 -9.00 -21.77
C ALA A 248 -30.90 -8.76 -20.26
N THR A 249 -29.85 -8.22 -19.61
CA THR A 249 -29.92 -7.85 -18.19
C THR A 249 -30.85 -6.66 -17.96
N GLU A 250 -30.84 -5.66 -18.85
CA GLU A 250 -31.74 -4.51 -18.75
C GLU A 250 -33.20 -4.93 -18.89
N SER A 251 -33.53 -5.79 -19.85
CA SER A 251 -34.90 -6.32 -20.00
C SER A 251 -35.33 -7.23 -18.84
N TRP A 252 -34.41 -8.01 -18.27
CA TRP A 252 -34.70 -8.82 -17.09
C TRP A 252 -34.95 -7.96 -15.84
N VAL A 253 -34.19 -6.89 -15.67
CA VAL A 253 -34.41 -5.91 -14.59
C VAL A 253 -35.77 -5.22 -14.76
N GLU A 254 -36.12 -4.77 -15.97
CA GLU A 254 -37.44 -4.18 -16.24
C GLU A 254 -38.58 -5.14 -15.89
N ALA A 255 -38.49 -6.40 -16.32
CA ALA A 255 -39.49 -7.41 -15.99
C ALA A 255 -39.60 -7.68 -14.48
N LEU A 256 -38.48 -7.61 -13.76
CA LEU A 256 -38.46 -7.76 -12.30
C LEU A 256 -39.09 -6.54 -11.61
N GLU A 257 -38.78 -5.32 -12.08
CA GLU A 257 -39.39 -4.08 -11.57
C GLU A 257 -40.91 -4.10 -11.79
N GLU A 258 -41.39 -4.54 -12.96
CA GLU A 258 -42.82 -4.72 -13.26
C GLU A 258 -43.48 -5.74 -12.33
N ALA A 259 -42.83 -6.88 -12.09
CA ALA A 259 -43.34 -7.92 -11.20
C ALA A 259 -43.39 -7.45 -9.73
N MET A 260 -42.39 -6.69 -9.27
CA MET A 260 -42.37 -6.10 -7.93
C MET A 260 -43.47 -5.06 -7.76
N ALA A 261 -43.68 -4.20 -8.76
CA ALA A 261 -44.77 -3.23 -8.78
C ALA A 261 -46.14 -3.92 -8.73
N ALA A 262 -46.34 -4.99 -9.51
CA ALA A 262 -47.57 -5.78 -9.50
C ALA A 262 -47.81 -6.47 -8.15
N ALA A 263 -46.75 -6.87 -7.45
CA ALA A 263 -46.80 -7.47 -6.12
C ALA A 263 -46.94 -6.44 -4.97
N GLY A 264 -46.93 -5.14 -5.27
CA GLY A 264 -46.98 -4.07 -4.27
C GLY A 264 -45.73 -3.97 -3.39
N VAL A 265 -44.60 -4.49 -3.86
CA VAL A 265 -43.31 -4.44 -3.16
C VAL A 265 -42.57 -3.16 -3.57
N PRO A 266 -42.06 -2.35 -2.63
CA PRO A 266 -41.31 -1.15 -2.98
C PRO A 266 -40.03 -1.51 -3.74
N LEU A 267 -39.74 -0.74 -4.80
CA LEU A 267 -38.49 -0.87 -5.54
C LEU A 267 -37.31 -0.43 -4.65
N PRO A 268 -36.14 -1.09 -4.75
CA PRO A 268 -34.95 -0.68 -3.99
C PRO A 268 -34.50 0.74 -4.40
N GLU A 269 -34.07 1.54 -3.42
CA GLU A 269 -33.62 2.92 -3.68
C GLU A 269 -32.42 2.97 -4.64
N GLU A 270 -32.33 4.08 -5.38
CA GLU A 270 -31.59 4.28 -6.64
C GLU A 270 -30.06 4.03 -6.60
N GLY A 271 -29.47 3.73 -5.44
CA GLY A 271 -28.02 3.81 -5.20
C GLY A 271 -27.16 2.62 -5.63
N HIS A 272 -27.71 1.43 -5.93
CA HIS A 272 -26.85 0.26 -6.20
C HIS A 272 -27.10 -0.52 -7.49
N LEU A 273 -28.32 -0.55 -8.03
CA LEU A 273 -28.61 -1.34 -9.24
C LEU A 273 -28.80 -0.49 -10.51
N ARG A 274 -29.09 0.82 -10.39
CA ARG A 274 -29.20 1.73 -11.54
C ARG A 274 -27.87 2.33 -12.00
N GLY A 275 -26.82 2.29 -11.18
CA GLY A 275 -25.48 2.75 -11.58
C GLY A 275 -24.94 2.01 -12.81
N TRP A 276 -25.29 0.73 -12.95
CA TRP A 276 -24.90 -0.11 -14.08
C TRP A 276 -25.59 0.29 -15.40
N ARG A 277 -26.71 1.02 -15.31
CA ARG A 277 -27.45 1.53 -16.47
C ARG A 277 -26.80 2.78 -17.08
N LEU A 278 -25.95 3.48 -16.30
CA LEU A 278 -25.42 4.81 -16.63
C LEU A 278 -23.91 4.85 -16.88
N MET A 279 -23.15 3.78 -16.59
CA MET A 279 -21.73 3.79 -16.94
C MET A 279 -21.59 3.77 -18.46
N SER A 280 -21.03 4.85 -19.00
CA SER A 280 -20.63 4.93 -20.40
C SER A 280 -19.55 3.87 -20.67
N ASP A 281 -19.40 3.44 -21.92
CA ASP A 281 -18.38 2.44 -22.29
C ASP A 281 -16.96 2.86 -21.85
N ASP A 282 -16.72 4.17 -21.69
CA ASP A 282 -15.48 4.75 -21.18
C ASP A 282 -15.30 4.55 -19.65
N GLU A 283 -16.37 4.68 -18.86
CA GLU A 283 -16.30 4.54 -17.39
C GLU A 283 -16.13 3.07 -16.95
N VAL A 284 -16.65 2.13 -17.72
CA VAL A 284 -16.42 0.69 -17.50
C VAL A 284 -14.96 0.32 -17.80
N PHE A 285 -14.36 0.97 -18.81
CA PHE A 285 -12.96 0.76 -19.18
C PHE A 285 -12.00 1.35 -18.13
N GLU A 286 -12.27 2.54 -17.61
CA GLU A 286 -11.50 3.13 -16.51
C GLU A 286 -11.64 2.36 -15.18
N GLY A 287 -12.83 1.82 -14.90
CA GLY A 287 -13.06 0.97 -13.72
C GLY A 287 -12.24 -0.31 -13.76
N ALA A 288 -12.19 -0.99 -14.90
CA ALA A 288 -11.42 -2.23 -15.08
C ALA A 288 -9.90 -1.99 -15.05
N ALA A 289 -9.43 -0.80 -15.46
CA ALA A 289 -8.03 -0.41 -15.37
C ALA A 289 -7.59 -0.19 -13.91
N ARG A 290 -8.44 0.44 -13.07
CA ARG A 290 -8.15 0.62 -11.63
C ARG A 290 -8.12 -0.68 -10.83
N GLU A 291 -8.93 -1.67 -11.18
CA GLU A 291 -8.92 -2.99 -10.52
C GLU A 291 -7.69 -3.84 -10.84
N MET A 292 -6.94 -3.52 -11.90
CA MET A 292 -5.65 -4.19 -12.20
C MET A 292 -4.44 -3.52 -11.55
N GLU A 293 -4.59 -2.33 -10.96
CA GLU A 293 -3.53 -1.60 -10.26
C GLU A 293 -3.60 -1.71 -8.72
N GLY A 294 -4.64 -2.36 -8.16
CA GLY A 294 -4.79 -2.65 -6.73
C GLY A 294 -4.49 -4.09 -6.37
#